data_AF-A0A5M8QU36-F1
#
_entry.id   AF-A0A5M8QU36-F1
#
_cell.length_a   1.000
_cell.length_b   1.000
_cell.length_c   1.000
_cell.angle_alpha   90.00
_cell.angle_beta   90.00
_cell.angle_gamma   90.00
#
_symmetry.space_group_name_H-M   'P 1'
#
loop_
_entity.id
_entity.type
_entity.pdbx_description
1 polymer ?
#
loop_
_entity_poly.entity_id
_entity_poly.type
_entity_poly.pdbx_seq_one_letter_code
_entity_poly.pdbx_strand_id
1 'polypeptide(L)' 'MKNRIAEAKENLVLMKTMDKLFLSDPTLGVLGMQDELSEKGLDYNVKRIRRLMRKMAI' A
#
# COMPACT_ATOMS: atom_id res chain seq x y z
N MET A 1 20.02 2.40 -14.47
CA MET A 1 19.90 1.45 -13.34
C MET A 1 18.90 2.00 -12.32
N LYS A 2 17.86 1.25 -11.94
CA LYS A 2 16.89 1.67 -10.92
C LYS A 2 17.54 1.47 -9.54
N ASN A 3 17.88 2.56 -8.86
CA ASN A 3 18.56 2.50 -7.56
C ASN A 3 17.61 1.83 -6.53
N ARG A 4 17.96 0.65 -6.01
CA ARG A 4 17.14 -0.05 -4.99
C ARG A 4 17.48 0.47 -3.61
N ILE A 5 16.87 1.59 -3.22
CA ILE A 5 16.86 2.03 -1.82
C ILE A 5 15.89 1.13 -1.05
N ALA A 6 16.34 0.59 0.09
CA ALA A 6 15.50 -0.18 0.99
C ALA A 6 14.30 0.64 1.47
N GLU A 7 13.15 0.00 1.66
CA GLU A 7 11.97 0.67 2.20
C GLU A 7 12.15 0.99 3.69
N ALA A 8 11.65 2.14 4.12
CA ALA A 8 11.56 2.46 5.54
C ALA A 8 10.65 1.44 6.26
N LYS A 9 10.91 1.19 7.55
CA LYS A 9 10.14 0.24 8.37
C LYS A 9 8.63 0.52 8.33
N GLU A 10 8.23 1.79 8.37
CA GLU A 10 6.83 2.20 8.26
C GLU A 10 6.21 1.77 6.92
N ASN A 11 6.94 1.90 5.81
CA ASN A 11 6.47 1.44 4.50
C ASN A 11 6.31 -0.08 4.46
N LEU A 12 7.21 -0.83 5.10
CA LEU A 12 7.08 -2.30 5.17
C LEU A 12 5.83 -2.72 5.97
N VAL A 13 5.52 -2.02 7.07
CA VAL A 13 4.29 -2.25 7.84
C VAL A 13 3.06 -1.93 6.99
N LEU A 14 3.06 -0.77 6.32
CA LEU A 14 1.97 -0.37 5.44
C LEU A 14 1.77 -1.36 4.28
N MET A 15 2.87 -1.79 3.63
CA MET A 15 2.86 -2.81 2.57
C MET A 15 2.23 -4.12 3.07
N LYS A 16 2.58 -4.58 4.28
CA LYS A 16 1.99 -5.78 4.88
C LYS A 16 0.48 -5.61 5.15
N THR A 17 0.02 -4.43 5.51
CA THR A 17 -1.42 -4.16 5.69
C THR A 17 -2.15 -4.15 4.35
N MET A 18 -1.61 -3.47 3.33
CA MET A 18 -2.20 -3.44 1.98
C MET A 18 -2.25 -4.84 1.34
N ASP A 19 -1.22 -5.66 1.57
CA ASP A 19 -1.19 -7.06 1.09
C ASP A 19 -2.37 -7.86 1.64
N LYS A 20 -2.63 -7.73 2.96
CA LYS A 20 -3.76 -8.41 3.60
C LYS A 20 -5.10 -7.94 3.06
N LEU A 21 -5.27 -6.64 2.87
CA LEU A 21 -6.48 -6.05 2.30
C LEU A 21 -6.72 -6.53 0.87
N PHE A 22 -5.67 -6.56 0.04
CA PHE A 22 -5.76 -7.03 -1.32
C PHE A 22 -6.01 -8.54 -1.41
N LEU A 23 -5.45 -9.35 -0.50
CA LEU A 23 -5.76 -10.78 -0.42
C LEU A 23 -7.22 -11.04 -0.01
N SER A 24 -7.84 -10.16 0.79
CA SER A 24 -9.27 -10.25 1.10
C SER A 24 -10.17 -9.78 -0.05
N ASP A 25 -9.76 -8.73 -0.77
CA ASP A 25 -10.46 -8.23 -1.95
C ASP A 25 -9.45 -7.82 -3.04
N PRO A 26 -9.19 -8.69 -4.03
CA PRO A 26 -8.27 -8.40 -5.13
C PRO A 26 -8.76 -7.32 -6.11
N THR A 27 -9.98 -6.81 -5.96
CA THR A 27 -10.51 -5.72 -6.79
C THR A 27 -10.12 -4.34 -6.25
N LEU A 28 -9.52 -4.27 -5.06
CA LEU A 28 -9.06 -3.02 -4.44
C LEU A 28 -7.96 -2.36 -5.28
N GLY A 29 -8.39 -1.44 -6.13
CA GLY A 29 -7.52 -0.42 -6.71
C GLY A 29 -7.03 0.56 -5.64
N VAL A 30 -6.17 1.49 -6.05
CA VAL A 30 -5.55 2.48 -5.14
C VAL A 30 -6.54 3.31 -4.31
N LEU A 31 -7.73 3.61 -4.83
CA LEU A 31 -8.74 4.39 -4.12
C LEU A 31 -9.44 3.53 -3.06
N GLY A 32 -9.91 2.34 -3.42
CA GLY A 32 -10.46 1.40 -2.43
C GLY A 32 -9.43 1.06 -1.34
N MET A 33 -8.16 0.87 -1.70
CA MET A 33 -7.09 0.68 -0.72
C MET A 33 -6.92 1.89 0.21
N GLN A 34 -7.07 3.12 -0.31
CA GLN A 34 -7.02 4.32 0.53
C GLN A 34 -8.19 4.35 1.52
N ASP A 35 -9.40 4.05 1.04
CA ASP A 35 -10.61 4.06 1.86
C ASP A 35 -10.50 3.02 2.99
N GLU A 36 -10.13 1.78 2.66
CA GLU A 36 -9.89 0.69 3.63
C GLU A 36 -8.81 1.02 4.68
N LEU A 37 -7.76 1.74 4.28
CA LEU A 37 -6.73 2.20 5.20
C LEU A 37 -7.27 3.32 6.11
N SER A 38 -8.03 4.28 5.56
CA SER A 38 -8.62 5.39 6.32
C SER A 38 -9.63 4.88 7.36
N GLU A 39 -10.45 3.88 7.03
CA GLU A 39 -11.37 3.24 7.97
C GLU A 39 -10.65 2.58 9.16
N LYS A 40 -9.37 2.22 8.99
CA LYS A 40 -8.50 1.70 10.06
C LYS A 40 -7.71 2.79 10.79
N GLY A 41 -7.97 4.06 10.51
CA GLY A 41 -7.25 5.21 11.05
C GLY A 41 -5.84 5.39 10.47
N LEU A 42 -5.56 4.83 9.28
CA LEU A 42 -4.28 4.89 8.60
C LEU A 42 -4.33 5.85 7.40
N ASP A 43 -4.39 7.15 7.68
CA ASP A 43 -4.50 8.17 6.65
C ASP A 43 -3.18 8.40 5.90
N TYR A 44 -3.09 7.81 4.71
CA TYR A 44 -1.93 7.94 3.83
C TYR A 44 -2.30 8.57 2.49
N ASN A 45 -1.38 9.36 1.95
CA ASN A 45 -1.56 9.96 0.63
C ASN A 45 -1.63 8.88 -0.47
N VAL A 46 -2.60 9.00 -1.38
CA VAL A 46 -2.81 8.11 -2.53
C VAL A 46 -1.54 7.88 -3.36
N LYS A 47 -0.67 8.88 -3.52
CA LYS A 47 0.60 8.73 -4.25
C LYS A 47 1.56 7.77 -3.54
N ARG A 48 1.59 7.79 -2.19
CA ARG A 48 2.38 6.86 -1.36
C ARG A 48 1.84 5.45 -1.51
N ILE A 49 0.53 5.27 -1.35
CA ILE A 49 -0.18 3.99 -1.51
C ILE A 49 0.11 3.39 -2.89
N ARG A 50 -0.15 4.15 -3.97
CA ARG A 50 0.11 3.71 -5.35
C ARG A 50 1.55 3.31 -5.63
N ARG A 51 2.51 4.05 -5.06
CA ARG A 51 3.94 3.74 -5.22
C ARG A 51 4.27 2.39 -4.59
N LEU A 52 3.72 2.11 -3.41
CA LEU A 52 3.97 0.89 -2.66
C LEU A 52 3.25 -0.31 -3.28
N MET A 53 1.97 -0.19 -3.66
CA MET A 53 1.24 -1.26 -4.40
C MET A 53 2.00 -1.69 -5.66
N ARG A 54 2.47 -0.73 -6.48
CA ARG A 54 3.29 -1.02 -7.66
C ARG A 54 4.64 -1.69 -7.35
N LYS A 55 5.20 -1.47 -6.16
CA LYS A 55 6.42 -2.19 -5.72
C LYS A 55 6.12 -3.62 -5.30
N MET A 56 4.87 -3.90 -4.91
CA MET A 56 4.37 -5.23 -4.52
C MET A 56 3.78 -6.00 -5.70
N ALA A 57 3.69 -5.39 -6.88
CA ALA A 57 2.99 -5.94 -8.04
C ALA A 57 1.48 -6.17 -7.80
N ILE A 58 0.88 -5.27 -7.00
CA ILE A 58 -0.56 -5.06 -6.83
C ILE A 58 -0.99 -3.87 -7.69
#